data_AF-M0NQ80-F1
#
_entry.id   AF-M0NQ80-F1
#
_cell.length_a   1.000
_cell.length_b   1.000
_cell.length_c   1.000
_cell.angle_alpha   90.00
_cell.angle_beta   90.00
_cell.angle_gamma   90.00
#
_symmetry.space_group_name_H-M   'P 1'
#
loop_
_entity.id
_entity.type
_entity.pdbx_description
1 polymer ?
#
loop_
_entity_poly.entity_id
_entity_poly.type
_entity_poly.pdbx_seq_one_letter_code
_entity_poly.pdbx_strand_id
1 'polypeptide(L)'
;MIRSSNGPCATVSVARSSSTAARASSNTPDSFVTVDGRASADSVQSAIDAYAAEDPDFEELVEESSLDDGRPNRNLDRIYAELRDSPYDDFTGEYLADDDRSTRIVYAVESDASDAEITADARRVADRYRGDATATGQIVVFQAVADTIFDSAIVSLAAALGLSAVFLVILFWLLLGSPTLGLVTLVPVTVAVATLTATMRLAGIPFNAITATILAITIGLGVDYTVHVAHRFHDEYPRGGDVDAAVVTTLRGTGGALTGTWATTALGTGVLVLAITPILGQFGLLTAASITLAYLASLIVLPPALVVWVAVVERRPGLLFVGRFLDAADVISTDEGDAPDRARTDGGTDASAGDADSGGDAFEWQTDPRPPAEDPSQKR
;
A
#
# COMPACT_ATOMS: atom_id res chain seq x y z
N MET A 1 22.70 -36.52 21.07
CA MET A 1 22.16 -35.24 21.59
C MET A 1 21.71 -34.39 20.41
N ILE A 2 20.49 -34.65 19.91
CA ILE A 2 19.96 -33.99 18.71
C ILE A 2 19.67 -32.53 19.08
N ARG A 3 20.39 -31.60 18.43
CA ARG A 3 20.13 -30.17 18.55
C ARG A 3 18.80 -29.89 17.84
N SER A 4 17.71 -29.87 18.59
CA SER A 4 16.47 -29.22 18.13
C SER A 4 16.82 -27.77 17.78
N SER A 5 16.89 -27.46 16.49
CA SER A 5 17.12 -26.11 16.03
C SER A 5 15.79 -25.34 16.16
N ASN A 6 15.61 -24.59 17.24
CA ASN A 6 14.50 -23.66 17.43
C ASN A 6 14.59 -22.42 16.51
N GLY A 7 15.21 -22.57 15.34
CA GLY A 7 15.35 -21.54 14.31
C GLY A 7 14.22 -21.60 13.28
N PRO A 8 14.15 -20.62 12.37
CA PRO A 8 13.27 -20.71 11.21
C PRO A 8 13.61 -21.96 10.38
N CYS A 9 12.60 -22.67 9.89
CA CYS A 9 12.77 -23.90 9.10
C CYS A 9 11.86 -23.88 7.86
N ALA A 10 12.36 -24.39 6.76
CA ALA A 10 11.60 -24.70 5.55
C ALA A 10 11.28 -26.19 5.53
N THR A 11 10.10 -26.59 5.06
CA THR A 11 9.70 -28.00 5.06
C THR A 11 9.42 -28.47 3.64
N VAL A 12 9.87 -29.66 3.28
CA VAL A 12 9.51 -30.32 2.03
C VAL A 12 8.88 -31.66 2.37
N SER A 13 7.66 -31.88 1.90
CA SER A 13 6.98 -33.18 1.99
C SER A 13 7.26 -33.95 0.71
N VAL A 14 7.67 -35.21 0.81
CA VAL A 14 8.06 -36.05 -0.33
C VAL A 14 7.30 -37.37 -0.27
N ALA A 15 6.72 -37.77 -1.41
CA ALA A 15 6.22 -39.12 -1.64
C ALA A 15 7.42 -40.05 -1.93
N ARG A 16 7.67 -40.99 -0.99
CA ARG A 16 8.60 -42.13 -1.06
C ARG A 16 9.81 -41.99 -2.01
N SER A 17 10.99 -41.62 -1.49
CA SER A 17 12.30 -42.00 -2.06
C SER A 17 13.47 -41.55 -1.18
N SER A 18 14.16 -42.49 -0.50
CA SER A 18 15.37 -42.21 0.29
C SER A 18 16.59 -41.88 -0.59
N SER A 19 16.67 -42.45 -1.80
CA SER A 19 17.82 -42.28 -2.71
C SER A 19 17.83 -40.96 -3.49
N THR A 20 16.71 -40.24 -3.58
CA THR A 20 16.67 -38.91 -4.23
C THR A 20 17.02 -37.77 -3.28
N ALA A 21 16.82 -37.94 -1.98
CA ALA A 21 17.16 -36.93 -0.97
C ALA A 21 18.66 -36.61 -0.92
N ALA A 22 19.52 -37.62 -1.15
CA ALA A 22 20.98 -37.45 -1.14
C ALA A 22 21.52 -36.63 -2.34
N ARG A 23 20.86 -36.68 -3.49
CA ARG A 23 21.25 -35.86 -4.66
C ARG A 23 20.71 -34.43 -4.57
N ALA A 24 19.52 -34.25 -4.01
CA ALA A 24 18.92 -32.93 -3.82
C ALA A 24 19.76 -32.04 -2.89
N SER A 25 20.45 -32.62 -1.90
CA SER A 25 21.29 -31.92 -0.92
C SER A 25 22.70 -31.55 -1.41
N SER A 26 23.13 -32.02 -2.59
CA SER A 26 24.50 -31.78 -3.11
C SER A 26 24.69 -30.41 -3.79
N ASN A 27 23.59 -29.73 -4.13
CA ASN A 27 23.57 -28.34 -4.63
C ASN A 27 22.62 -27.50 -3.78
N THR A 28 22.98 -27.36 -2.50
CA THR A 28 22.15 -26.67 -1.52
C THR A 28 22.08 -25.17 -1.84
N PRO A 29 20.88 -24.58 -1.99
CA PRO A 29 20.74 -23.13 -2.12
C PRO A 29 21.31 -22.37 -0.91
N ASP A 30 21.82 -21.17 -1.13
CA ASP A 30 22.49 -20.35 -0.09
C ASP A 30 21.54 -19.98 1.08
N SER A 31 20.23 -20.05 0.88
CA SER A 31 19.22 -19.79 1.92
C SER A 31 19.12 -20.88 2.99
N PHE A 32 19.80 -22.02 2.84
CA PHE A 32 19.77 -23.13 3.80
C PHE A 32 21.09 -23.24 4.56
N VAL A 33 20.99 -23.50 5.86
CA VAL A 33 22.15 -23.75 6.71
C VAL A 33 22.89 -24.96 6.17
N THR A 34 24.18 -24.83 5.91
CA THR A 34 25.01 -25.94 5.44
C THR A 34 25.99 -26.41 6.52
N VAL A 35 26.07 -27.73 6.69
CA VAL A 35 27.07 -28.41 7.54
C VAL A 35 27.80 -29.41 6.66
N ASP A 36 29.14 -29.32 6.62
CA ASP A 36 29.99 -30.16 5.77
C ASP A 36 29.60 -30.18 4.28
N GLY A 37 29.16 -29.03 3.75
CA GLY A 37 28.78 -28.85 2.34
C GLY A 37 27.41 -29.43 1.96
N ARG A 38 26.57 -29.81 2.94
CA ARG A 38 25.20 -30.28 2.73
C ARG A 38 24.22 -29.48 3.57
N ALA A 39 22.99 -29.33 3.09
CA ALA A 39 21.91 -28.71 3.87
C ALA A 39 21.71 -29.45 5.21
N SER A 40 21.67 -28.71 6.31
CA SER A 40 21.27 -29.21 7.62
C SER A 40 19.77 -29.49 7.58
N ALA A 41 19.40 -30.77 7.67
CA ALA A 41 18.01 -31.20 7.57
C ALA A 41 17.68 -32.31 8.57
N ASP A 42 16.53 -32.16 9.23
CA ASP A 42 15.91 -33.20 10.05
C ASP A 42 14.92 -34.00 9.20
N SER A 43 15.02 -35.33 9.28
CA SER A 43 14.17 -36.27 8.54
C SER A 43 14.16 -37.63 9.22
N VAL A 44 13.42 -38.59 8.65
CA VAL A 44 13.50 -40.02 9.03
C VAL A 44 14.92 -40.55 9.03
N GLN A 45 15.80 -40.06 8.15
CA GLN A 45 17.21 -40.47 8.15
C GLN A 45 17.92 -40.10 9.46
N SER A 46 17.57 -38.96 10.08
CA SER A 46 18.14 -38.56 11.36
C SER A 46 17.76 -39.54 12.48
N ALA A 47 16.56 -40.13 12.40
CA ALA A 47 16.12 -41.18 13.33
C ALA A 47 16.88 -42.49 13.10
N ILE A 48 17.05 -42.89 11.84
CA ILE A 48 17.84 -44.07 11.44
C ILE A 48 19.27 -43.94 11.95
N ASP A 49 19.94 -42.83 11.67
CA ASP A 49 21.34 -42.60 12.02
C ASP A 49 21.52 -42.56 13.56
N ALA A 50 20.56 -41.98 14.29
CA ALA A 50 20.59 -41.93 15.75
C ALA A 50 20.41 -43.32 16.38
N TYR A 51 19.46 -44.12 15.88
CA TYR A 51 19.21 -45.46 16.42
C TYR A 51 20.34 -46.44 16.07
N ALA A 52 20.87 -46.37 14.83
CA ALA A 52 22.00 -47.19 14.41
C ALA A 52 23.27 -46.92 15.24
N ALA A 53 23.48 -45.69 15.72
CA ALA A 53 24.61 -45.38 16.60
C ALA A 53 24.50 -45.99 18.00
N GLU A 54 23.30 -46.43 18.41
CA GLU A 54 23.02 -46.99 19.74
C GLU A 54 22.77 -48.51 19.71
N ASP A 55 22.25 -49.03 18.61
CA ASP A 55 21.90 -50.44 18.44
C ASP A 55 22.71 -51.10 17.29
N PRO A 56 23.66 -52.00 17.59
CA PRO A 56 24.49 -52.66 16.59
C PRO A 56 23.73 -53.58 15.64
N ASP A 57 22.64 -54.20 16.09
CA ASP A 57 21.84 -55.12 15.26
C ASP A 57 21.02 -54.31 14.23
N PHE A 58 20.55 -53.13 14.63
CA PHE A 58 19.92 -52.18 13.72
C PHE A 58 20.93 -51.54 12.75
N GLU A 59 22.15 -51.24 13.20
CA GLU A 59 23.25 -50.77 12.34
C GLU A 59 23.54 -51.77 11.22
N GLU A 60 23.68 -53.06 11.54
CA GLU A 60 23.88 -54.13 10.55
C GLU A 60 22.72 -54.21 9.55
N LEU A 61 21.47 -54.10 10.04
CA LEU A 61 20.29 -54.07 9.18
C LEU A 61 20.30 -52.89 8.19
N VAL A 62 20.74 -51.71 8.65
CA VAL A 62 20.88 -50.51 7.80
C VAL A 62 21.99 -50.69 6.78
N GLU A 63 23.14 -51.25 7.15
CA GLU A 63 24.26 -51.53 6.25
C GLU A 63 23.88 -52.54 5.16
N GLU A 64 23.24 -53.67 5.53
CA GLU A 64 22.76 -54.68 4.58
C GLU A 64 21.73 -54.11 3.58
N SER A 65 21.00 -53.08 4.02
CA SER A 65 19.93 -52.43 3.25
C SER A 65 20.42 -51.22 2.44
N SER A 66 21.71 -50.88 2.53
CA SER A 66 22.34 -49.73 1.86
C SER A 66 23.22 -50.18 0.69
N LEU A 67 22.89 -49.78 -0.54
CA LEU A 67 23.73 -50.09 -1.71
C LEU A 67 24.66 -48.97 -2.16
N ASP A 68 24.26 -47.71 -1.96
CA ASP A 68 24.97 -46.52 -2.43
C ASP A 68 24.88 -45.42 -1.35
N ASP A 69 25.98 -44.68 -1.15
CA ASP A 69 26.07 -43.50 -0.28
C ASP A 69 25.76 -43.71 1.22
N GLY A 70 25.76 -44.96 1.70
CA GLY A 70 25.53 -45.29 3.12
C GLY A 70 24.09 -45.04 3.61
N ARG A 71 23.14 -44.87 2.69
CA ARG A 71 21.72 -44.70 3.03
C ARG A 71 20.87 -45.90 2.62
N PRO A 72 19.95 -46.35 3.48
CA PRO A 72 19.13 -47.51 3.19
C PRO A 72 18.21 -47.24 1.99
N ASN A 73 18.25 -48.14 1.02
CA ASN A 73 17.46 -48.05 -0.22
C ASN A 73 16.74 -49.35 -0.57
N ARG A 74 16.87 -50.38 0.28
CA ARG A 74 16.14 -51.66 0.26
C ARG A 74 15.57 -51.95 1.64
N ASN A 75 14.64 -52.90 1.72
CA ASN A 75 14.03 -53.36 2.97
C ASN A 75 13.49 -52.24 3.89
N LEU A 76 13.07 -51.11 3.30
CA LEU A 76 12.62 -49.94 4.06
C LEU A 76 11.45 -50.26 4.98
N ASP A 77 10.53 -51.13 4.55
CA ASP A 77 9.39 -51.54 5.37
C ASP A 77 9.84 -52.24 6.68
N ARG A 78 10.96 -52.98 6.65
CA ARG A 78 11.54 -53.62 7.84
C ARG A 78 12.26 -52.62 8.74
N ILE A 79 13.01 -51.69 8.14
CA ILE A 79 13.69 -50.61 8.86
C ILE A 79 12.68 -49.72 9.59
N TYR A 80 11.59 -49.34 8.91
CA TYR A 80 10.55 -48.49 9.50
C TYR A 80 9.75 -49.22 10.59
N ALA A 81 9.48 -50.51 10.43
CA ALA A 81 8.86 -51.31 11.49
C ALA A 81 9.72 -51.35 12.76
N GLU A 82 11.02 -51.60 12.61
CA GLU A 82 11.96 -51.65 13.74
C GLU A 82 12.11 -50.26 14.40
N LEU A 83 12.12 -49.18 13.62
CA LEU A 83 12.12 -47.81 14.13
C LEU A 83 10.88 -47.48 14.96
N ARG A 84 9.70 -47.96 14.54
CA ARG A 84 8.44 -47.77 15.29
C ARG A 84 8.36 -48.61 16.57
N ASP A 85 9.07 -49.73 16.62
CA ASP A 85 9.16 -50.54 17.84
C ASP A 85 10.28 -50.03 18.80
N SER A 86 11.07 -49.04 18.36
CA SER A 86 12.18 -48.47 19.12
C SER A 86 11.77 -47.28 20.00
N PRO A 87 12.64 -46.82 20.93
CA PRO A 87 12.45 -45.57 21.67
C PRO A 87 12.36 -44.30 20.78
N TYR A 88 12.65 -44.41 19.48
CA TYR A 88 12.62 -43.32 18.51
C TYR A 88 11.28 -43.19 17.77
N ASP A 89 10.24 -43.96 18.11
CA ASP A 89 8.93 -43.91 17.45
C ASP A 89 8.31 -42.49 17.45
N ASP A 90 8.31 -41.81 18.60
CA ASP A 90 7.78 -40.45 18.74
C ASP A 90 8.46 -39.47 17.76
N PHE A 91 9.79 -39.58 17.61
CA PHE A 91 10.55 -38.77 16.65
C PHE A 91 10.28 -39.21 15.22
N THR A 92 10.16 -40.52 14.97
CA THR A 92 9.90 -41.08 13.64
C THR A 92 8.53 -40.65 13.11
N GLY A 93 7.49 -40.67 13.94
CA GLY A 93 6.13 -40.22 13.61
C GLY A 93 6.06 -38.73 13.25
N GLU A 94 7.05 -37.92 13.65
CA GLU A 94 7.16 -36.53 13.24
C GLU A 94 7.62 -36.36 11.77
N TYR A 95 8.33 -37.34 11.21
CA TYR A 95 8.92 -37.27 9.87
C TYR A 95 8.46 -38.37 8.91
N LEU A 96 7.76 -39.40 9.38
CA LEU A 96 7.20 -40.49 8.60
C LEU A 96 5.70 -40.59 8.89
N ALA A 97 4.88 -40.61 7.84
CA ALA A 97 3.46 -40.88 8.02
C ALA A 97 3.22 -42.33 8.44
N ASP A 98 2.12 -42.57 9.18
CA ASP A 98 1.70 -43.89 9.68
C ASP A 98 1.61 -44.97 8.60
N ASP A 99 1.40 -44.57 7.34
CA ASP A 99 1.27 -45.49 6.21
C ASP A 99 2.59 -45.77 5.47
N ASP A 100 3.72 -45.23 5.93
CA ASP A 100 5.07 -45.38 5.34
C ASP A 100 5.21 -44.95 3.88
N ARG A 101 4.25 -44.16 3.38
CA ARG A 101 4.24 -43.69 1.98
C ARG A 101 4.69 -42.25 1.81
N SER A 102 4.64 -41.45 2.87
CA SER A 102 5.07 -40.05 2.84
C SER A 102 6.06 -39.74 3.95
N THR A 103 7.05 -38.91 3.62
CA THR A 103 8.05 -38.45 4.56
C THR A 103 8.18 -36.94 4.50
N ARG A 104 8.51 -36.34 5.64
CA ARG A 104 8.73 -34.91 5.80
C ARG A 104 10.21 -34.67 6.05
N ILE A 105 10.77 -33.71 5.34
CA ILE A 105 12.14 -33.25 5.50
C ILE A 105 12.09 -31.79 5.91
N VAL A 106 12.73 -31.44 7.01
CA VAL A 106 12.78 -30.08 7.57
C VAL A 106 14.19 -29.55 7.39
N TYR A 107 14.34 -28.53 6.56
CA TYR A 107 15.60 -27.84 6.31
C TYR A 107 15.74 -26.62 7.23
N ALA A 108 16.87 -26.52 7.90
CA ALA A 108 17.23 -25.29 8.61
C ALA A 108 17.56 -24.19 7.59
N VAL A 109 16.99 -23.00 7.78
CA VAL A 109 17.19 -21.86 6.86
C VAL A 109 18.08 -20.81 7.51
N GLU A 110 18.83 -20.09 6.69
CA GLU A 110 19.66 -19.00 7.19
C GLU A 110 18.80 -17.83 7.68
N SER A 111 19.23 -17.22 8.79
CA SER A 111 18.45 -16.19 9.48
C SER A 111 18.37 -14.85 8.75
N ASP A 112 19.26 -14.62 7.79
CA ASP A 112 19.33 -13.43 6.95
C ASP A 112 18.67 -13.61 5.57
N ALA A 113 18.31 -14.84 5.20
CA ALA A 113 17.60 -15.14 3.97
C ALA A 113 16.15 -14.63 4.05
N SER A 114 15.63 -14.11 2.94
CA SER A 114 14.25 -13.62 2.90
C SER A 114 13.24 -14.77 2.77
N ASP A 115 12.03 -14.59 3.31
CA ASP A 115 10.94 -15.58 3.19
C ASP A 115 10.64 -15.98 1.72
N ALA A 116 10.73 -15.02 0.80
CA ALA A 116 10.56 -15.24 -0.63
C ALA A 116 11.68 -16.11 -1.23
N GLU A 117 12.91 -15.87 -0.83
CA GLU A 117 14.09 -16.64 -1.25
C GLU A 117 14.04 -18.06 -0.70
N ILE A 118 13.78 -18.21 0.61
CA ILE A 118 13.58 -19.50 1.28
C ILE A 118 12.47 -20.29 0.58
N THR A 119 11.36 -19.64 0.24
CA THR A 119 10.23 -20.27 -0.44
C THR A 119 10.58 -20.72 -1.86
N ALA A 120 11.30 -19.88 -2.62
CA ALA A 120 11.77 -20.22 -3.96
C ALA A 120 12.75 -21.38 -3.93
N ASP A 121 13.63 -21.42 -2.94
CA ASP A 121 14.65 -22.44 -2.76
C ASP A 121 14.04 -23.77 -2.29
N ALA A 122 13.05 -23.72 -1.39
CA ALA A 122 12.28 -24.90 -0.98
C ALA A 122 11.51 -25.51 -2.15
N ARG A 123 10.86 -24.69 -2.99
CA ARG A 123 10.20 -25.15 -4.23
C ARG A 123 11.22 -25.76 -5.20
N ARG A 124 12.36 -25.10 -5.41
CA ARG A 124 13.42 -25.60 -6.29
C ARG A 124 14.00 -26.93 -5.80
N VAL A 125 14.12 -27.13 -4.49
CA VAL A 125 14.54 -28.41 -3.91
C VAL A 125 13.46 -29.46 -4.09
N ALA A 126 12.18 -29.15 -3.86
CA ALA A 126 11.07 -30.07 -4.11
C ALA A 126 11.04 -30.52 -5.57
N ASP A 127 11.18 -29.61 -6.53
CA ASP A 127 11.18 -29.91 -7.98
C ASP A 127 12.33 -30.82 -8.44
N ARG A 128 13.42 -30.94 -7.65
CA ARG A 128 14.54 -31.84 -7.96
C ARG A 128 14.26 -33.29 -7.56
N TYR A 129 13.27 -33.54 -6.72
CA TYR A 129 12.89 -34.91 -6.37
C TYR A 129 12.23 -35.58 -7.57
N ARG A 130 12.54 -36.86 -7.80
CA ARG A 130 11.95 -37.64 -8.91
C ARG A 130 10.52 -38.14 -8.62
N GLY A 131 9.96 -37.82 -7.46
CA GLY A 131 8.61 -38.18 -7.03
C GLY A 131 7.78 -36.93 -6.67
N ASP A 132 6.55 -37.15 -6.22
CA ASP A 132 5.67 -36.05 -5.80
C ASP A 132 6.23 -35.39 -4.53
N ALA A 133 6.85 -34.22 -4.68
CA ALA A 133 7.35 -33.43 -3.57
C ALA A 133 6.72 -32.04 -3.57
N THR A 134 6.31 -31.59 -2.39
CA THR A 134 5.66 -30.30 -2.19
C THR A 134 6.40 -29.53 -1.12
N ALA A 135 6.90 -28.35 -1.49
CA ALA A 135 7.40 -27.38 -0.52
C ALA A 135 6.24 -26.88 0.36
N THR A 136 6.44 -26.89 1.67
CA THR A 136 5.45 -26.60 2.71
C THR A 136 6.15 -26.00 3.94
N GLY A 137 5.44 -25.96 5.07
CA GLY A 137 5.90 -25.32 6.29
C GLY A 137 5.42 -23.87 6.38
N GLN A 138 5.58 -23.27 7.57
CA GLN A 138 5.00 -21.96 7.87
C GLN A 138 5.50 -20.87 6.91
N ILE A 139 6.81 -20.81 6.64
CA ILE A 139 7.42 -19.79 5.78
C ILE A 139 6.84 -19.87 4.35
N VAL A 140 6.84 -21.07 3.76
CA VAL A 140 6.33 -21.30 2.40
C VAL A 140 4.83 -20.98 2.28
N VAL A 141 4.04 -21.41 3.27
CA VAL A 141 2.59 -21.16 3.28
C VAL A 141 2.29 -19.68 3.48
N PHE A 142 2.95 -19.02 4.44
CA PHE A 142 2.74 -17.58 4.68
C PHE A 142 3.17 -16.74 3.49
N GLN A 143 4.30 -17.06 2.85
CA GLN A 143 4.72 -16.39 1.62
C GLN A 143 3.71 -16.57 0.50
N ALA A 144 3.20 -17.80 0.27
CA ALA A 144 2.19 -18.04 -0.76
C ALA A 144 0.88 -17.28 -0.51
N VAL A 145 0.45 -17.19 0.76
CA VAL A 145 -0.72 -16.39 1.16
C VAL A 145 -0.45 -14.91 0.96
N ALA A 146 0.74 -14.42 1.33
CA ALA A 146 1.14 -13.03 1.15
C ALA A 146 1.15 -12.63 -0.34
N ASP A 147 1.75 -13.45 -1.21
CA ASP A 147 1.77 -13.25 -2.66
C ASP A 147 0.34 -13.18 -3.22
N THR A 148 -0.53 -14.12 -2.83
CA THR A 148 -1.93 -14.16 -3.27
C THR A 148 -2.70 -12.90 -2.85
N ILE A 149 -2.49 -12.45 -1.61
CA ILE A 149 -3.09 -11.21 -1.10
C ILE A 149 -2.56 -10.00 -1.86
N PHE A 150 -1.25 -9.96 -2.13
CA PHE A 150 -0.61 -8.85 -2.85
C PHE A 150 -1.17 -8.72 -4.27
N ASP A 151 -1.25 -9.81 -5.02
CA ASP A 151 -1.82 -9.83 -6.36
C ASP A 151 -3.30 -9.41 -6.36
N SER A 152 -4.08 -9.98 -5.43
CA SER A 152 -5.49 -9.64 -5.27
C SER A 152 -5.70 -8.17 -4.88
N ALA A 153 -4.83 -7.62 -4.06
CA ALA A 153 -4.86 -6.22 -3.65
C ALA A 153 -4.54 -5.31 -4.83
N ILE A 154 -3.52 -5.60 -5.62
CA ILE A 154 -3.19 -4.80 -6.81
C ILE A 154 -4.35 -4.79 -7.79
N VAL A 155 -4.93 -5.97 -8.08
CA VAL A 155 -6.08 -6.07 -8.99
C VAL A 155 -7.27 -5.29 -8.45
N SER A 156 -7.58 -5.41 -7.16
CA SER A 156 -8.71 -4.68 -6.55
C SER A 156 -8.47 -3.16 -6.47
N LEU A 157 -7.24 -2.71 -6.20
CA LEU A 157 -6.86 -1.29 -6.20
C LEU A 157 -6.94 -0.69 -7.61
N ALA A 158 -6.44 -1.41 -8.61
CA ALA A 158 -6.53 -0.99 -10.01
C ALA A 158 -7.99 -0.95 -10.48
N ALA A 159 -8.78 -1.97 -10.11
CA ALA A 159 -10.21 -2.00 -10.42
C ALA A 159 -10.97 -0.87 -9.72
N ALA A 160 -10.65 -0.56 -8.46
CA ALA A 160 -11.26 0.54 -7.72
C ALA A 160 -10.94 1.88 -8.38
N LEU A 161 -9.67 2.18 -8.67
CA LEU A 161 -9.28 3.41 -9.37
C LEU A 161 -9.90 3.51 -10.77
N GLY A 162 -9.88 2.42 -11.55
CA GLY A 162 -10.45 2.37 -12.89
C GLY A 162 -11.96 2.58 -12.90
N LEU A 163 -12.67 1.91 -11.99
CA LEU A 163 -14.12 2.06 -11.87
C LEU A 163 -14.50 3.44 -11.34
N SER A 164 -13.75 3.98 -10.38
CA SER A 164 -13.90 5.38 -9.94
C SER A 164 -13.65 6.35 -11.11
N ALA A 165 -12.65 6.12 -11.96
CA ALA A 165 -12.41 6.95 -13.14
C ALA A 165 -13.61 6.98 -14.08
N VAL A 166 -14.12 5.81 -14.45
CA VAL A 166 -15.30 5.69 -15.32
C VAL A 166 -16.51 6.37 -14.67
N PHE A 167 -16.76 6.10 -13.39
CA PHE A 167 -17.85 6.69 -12.64
C PHE A 167 -17.76 8.22 -12.60
N LEU A 168 -16.59 8.78 -12.26
CA LEU A 168 -16.37 10.22 -12.16
C LEU A 168 -16.48 10.90 -13.52
N VAL A 169 -15.93 10.31 -14.59
CA VAL A 169 -16.09 10.84 -15.95
C VAL A 169 -17.56 10.95 -16.32
N ILE A 170 -18.36 9.90 -16.05
CA ILE A 170 -19.80 9.91 -16.32
C ILE A 170 -20.51 10.95 -15.43
N LEU A 171 -20.19 10.99 -14.14
CA LEU A 171 -20.80 11.91 -13.17
C LEU A 171 -20.58 13.37 -13.57
N PHE A 172 -19.33 13.76 -13.82
CA PHE A 172 -18.98 15.13 -14.21
C PHE A 172 -19.46 15.48 -15.63
N TRP A 173 -19.57 14.50 -16.52
CA TRP A 173 -20.22 14.70 -17.82
C TRP A 173 -21.69 15.03 -17.69
N LEU A 174 -22.44 14.25 -16.89
CA LEU A 174 -23.89 14.40 -16.74
C LEU A 174 -24.28 15.65 -15.94
N LEU A 175 -23.56 15.94 -14.86
CA LEU A 175 -23.92 17.04 -13.96
C LEU A 175 -23.32 18.38 -14.39
N LEU A 176 -22.06 18.38 -14.87
CA LEU A 176 -21.28 19.60 -15.13
C LEU A 176 -20.95 19.78 -16.61
N GLY A 177 -21.21 18.80 -17.48
CA GLY A 177 -20.84 18.86 -18.90
C GLY A 177 -19.32 18.78 -19.14
N SER A 178 -18.53 18.36 -18.14
CA SER A 178 -17.07 18.38 -18.17
C SER A 178 -16.45 17.02 -17.81
N PRO A 179 -16.43 16.04 -18.74
CA PRO A 179 -15.96 14.68 -18.45
C PRO A 179 -14.49 14.61 -18.01
N THR A 180 -13.65 15.52 -18.52
CA THR A 180 -12.21 15.52 -18.23
C THR A 180 -11.91 15.95 -16.79
N LEU A 181 -12.81 16.69 -16.14
CA LEU A 181 -12.67 17.08 -14.74
C LEU A 181 -12.66 15.85 -13.81
N GLY A 182 -13.43 14.81 -14.16
CA GLY A 182 -13.44 13.55 -13.41
C GLY A 182 -12.13 12.76 -13.45
N LEU A 183 -11.29 12.96 -14.48
CA LEU A 183 -9.95 12.35 -14.51
C LEU A 183 -8.93 13.15 -13.68
N VAL A 184 -9.08 14.48 -13.65
CA VAL A 184 -8.18 15.36 -12.89
C VAL A 184 -8.33 15.15 -11.39
N THR A 185 -9.54 14.89 -10.91
CA THR A 185 -9.79 14.60 -9.49
C THR A 185 -9.10 13.33 -9.00
N LEU A 186 -8.75 12.39 -9.89
CA LEU A 186 -8.03 11.18 -9.51
C LEU A 186 -6.53 11.39 -9.27
N VAL A 187 -5.93 12.44 -9.85
CA VAL A 187 -4.50 12.75 -9.68
C VAL A 187 -4.10 12.83 -8.19
N PRO A 188 -4.72 13.67 -7.35
CA PRO A 188 -4.43 13.69 -5.91
C PRO A 188 -4.73 12.36 -5.20
N VAL A 189 -5.74 11.60 -5.63
CA VAL A 189 -6.06 10.29 -5.05
C VAL A 189 -4.92 9.29 -5.29
N THR A 190 -4.41 9.22 -6.52
CA THR A 190 -3.27 8.37 -6.86
C THR A 190 -2.02 8.79 -6.09
N VAL A 191 -1.78 10.10 -5.93
CA VAL A 191 -0.66 10.61 -5.14
C VAL A 191 -0.80 10.23 -3.66
N ALA A 192 -2.00 10.32 -3.08
CA ALA A 192 -2.24 9.91 -1.69
C ALA A 192 -1.99 8.41 -1.48
N VAL A 193 -2.50 7.56 -2.36
CA VAL A 193 -2.29 6.10 -2.33
C VAL A 193 -0.79 5.78 -2.48
N ALA A 194 -0.12 6.38 -3.47
CA ALA A 194 1.31 6.16 -3.69
C ALA A 194 2.15 6.62 -2.48
N THR A 195 1.82 7.76 -1.89
CA THR A 195 2.51 8.29 -0.71
C THR A 195 2.29 7.38 0.50
N LEU A 196 1.08 6.87 0.69
CA LEU A 196 0.79 5.92 1.77
C LEU A 196 1.59 4.63 1.58
N THR A 197 1.54 4.01 0.39
CA THR A 197 2.30 2.79 0.11
C THR A 197 3.81 3.01 0.26
N ALA A 198 4.34 4.15 -0.18
CA ALA A 198 5.74 4.50 0.02
C ALA A 198 6.09 4.64 1.50
N THR A 199 5.24 5.29 2.29
CA THR A 199 5.44 5.45 3.74
C THR A 199 5.44 4.10 4.44
N MET A 200 4.55 3.19 4.05
CA MET A 200 4.50 1.82 4.59
C MET A 200 5.77 1.04 4.27
N ARG A 201 6.28 1.16 3.04
CA ARG A 201 7.54 0.53 2.62
C ARG A 201 8.74 1.05 3.42
N LEU A 202 8.78 2.34 3.72
CA LEU A 202 9.82 2.99 4.53
C LEU A 202 9.73 2.60 6.02
N ALA A 203 8.51 2.47 6.54
CA ALA A 203 8.26 2.07 7.92
C ALA A 203 8.36 0.55 8.16
N GLY A 204 8.63 -0.25 7.11
CA GLY A 204 8.70 -1.71 7.20
C GLY A 204 7.35 -2.37 7.50
N ILE A 205 6.24 -1.69 7.21
CA ILE A 205 4.89 -2.24 7.43
C ILE A 205 4.60 -3.23 6.29
N PRO A 206 4.37 -4.52 6.59
CA PRO A 206 4.15 -5.53 5.56
C PRO A 206 2.82 -5.28 4.85
N PHE A 207 2.83 -5.53 3.54
CA PHE A 207 1.62 -5.44 2.74
C PHE A 207 0.78 -6.71 2.93
N ASN A 208 -0.43 -6.56 3.46
CA ASN A 208 -1.37 -7.64 3.75
C ASN A 208 -2.82 -7.20 3.49
N ALA A 209 -3.78 -8.07 3.84
CA ALA A 209 -5.20 -7.83 3.58
C ALA A 209 -5.74 -6.58 4.31
N ILE A 210 -5.23 -6.31 5.52
CA ILE A 210 -5.63 -5.14 6.31
C ILE A 210 -5.14 -3.86 5.64
N THR A 211 -3.85 -3.82 5.25
CA THR A 211 -3.27 -2.65 4.60
C THR A 211 -3.87 -2.39 3.22
N ALA A 212 -4.21 -3.45 2.48
CA ALA A 212 -4.93 -3.35 1.21
C ALA A 212 -6.32 -2.70 1.41
N THR A 213 -7.02 -3.07 2.48
CA THR A 213 -8.31 -2.47 2.84
C THR A 213 -8.15 -0.96 3.14
N ILE A 214 -7.09 -0.57 3.85
CA ILE A 214 -6.80 0.84 4.12
C ILE A 214 -6.53 1.63 2.83
N LEU A 215 -5.80 1.05 1.87
CA LEU A 215 -5.59 1.69 0.57
C LEU A 215 -6.90 1.88 -0.20
N ALA A 216 -7.82 0.90 -0.13
CA ALA A 216 -9.16 1.04 -0.72
C ALA A 216 -9.97 2.16 -0.05
N ILE A 217 -9.94 2.27 1.29
CA ILE A 217 -10.54 3.38 2.04
C ILE A 217 -9.95 4.73 1.60
N THR A 218 -8.63 4.77 1.39
CA THR A 218 -7.90 5.97 0.94
C THR A 218 -8.39 6.43 -0.43
N ILE A 219 -8.67 5.50 -1.34
CA ILE A 219 -9.25 5.82 -2.65
C ILE A 219 -10.64 6.45 -2.47
N GLY A 220 -11.52 5.81 -1.70
CA GLY A 220 -12.89 6.31 -1.49
C GLY A 220 -12.92 7.72 -0.92
N LEU A 221 -12.22 7.94 0.21
CA LEU A 221 -12.20 9.26 0.85
C LEU A 221 -11.42 10.30 0.04
N GLY A 222 -10.37 9.89 -0.68
CA GLY A 222 -9.68 10.76 -1.61
C GLY A 222 -10.60 11.24 -2.73
N VAL A 223 -11.41 10.35 -3.31
CA VAL A 223 -12.42 10.71 -4.31
C VAL A 223 -13.44 11.68 -3.71
N ASP A 224 -13.97 11.41 -2.52
CA ASP A 224 -14.94 12.29 -1.87
C ASP A 224 -14.39 13.71 -1.68
N TYR A 225 -13.20 13.85 -1.11
CA TYR A 225 -12.58 15.16 -0.91
C TYR A 225 -12.33 15.90 -2.22
N THR A 226 -11.83 15.21 -3.24
CA THR A 226 -11.45 15.83 -4.51
C THR A 226 -12.66 16.20 -5.34
N VAL A 227 -13.75 15.43 -5.28
CA VAL A 227 -15.04 15.76 -5.91
C VAL A 227 -15.64 17.02 -5.32
N HIS A 228 -15.66 17.16 -3.98
CA HIS A 228 -16.20 18.37 -3.34
C HIS A 228 -15.41 19.63 -3.72
N VAL A 229 -14.07 19.54 -3.74
CA VAL A 229 -13.22 20.66 -4.17
C VAL A 229 -13.42 20.96 -5.65
N ALA A 230 -13.41 19.95 -6.52
CA ALA A 230 -13.54 20.16 -7.96
C ALA A 230 -14.92 20.67 -8.38
N HIS A 231 -15.99 20.21 -7.74
CA HIS A 231 -17.34 20.73 -7.95
C HIS A 231 -17.41 22.21 -7.57
N ARG A 232 -16.91 22.58 -6.37
CA ARG A 232 -16.91 23.97 -5.95
C ARG A 232 -16.04 24.84 -6.85
N PHE A 233 -14.88 24.35 -7.25
CA PHE A 233 -14.02 25.04 -8.21
C PHE A 233 -14.76 25.30 -9.52
N HIS A 234 -15.48 24.31 -10.04
CA HIS A 234 -16.27 24.48 -11.26
C HIS A 234 -17.37 25.54 -11.11
N ASP A 235 -18.02 25.63 -9.96
CA ASP A 235 -19.03 26.66 -9.69
C ASP A 235 -18.42 28.07 -9.58
N GLU A 236 -17.24 28.18 -8.97
CA GLU A 236 -16.52 29.45 -8.77
C GLU A 236 -15.70 29.87 -9.99
N TYR A 237 -15.53 29.00 -10.98
CA TYR A 237 -14.78 29.27 -12.19
C TYR A 237 -15.72 29.54 -13.38
N PRO A 238 -16.13 30.81 -13.60
CA PRO A 238 -16.81 31.17 -14.83
C PRO A 238 -15.85 31.02 -16.00
N ARG A 239 -16.33 30.51 -17.14
CA ARG A 239 -15.53 30.42 -18.38
C ARG A 239 -14.92 31.80 -18.70
N GLY A 240 -13.60 31.86 -18.87
CA GLY A 240 -12.89 33.13 -19.09
C GLY A 240 -12.37 33.80 -17.81
N GLY A 241 -12.78 33.35 -16.63
CA GLY A 241 -12.45 33.96 -15.34
C GLY A 241 -11.02 33.72 -14.85
N ASP A 242 -10.72 34.34 -13.71
CA ASP A 242 -9.46 34.18 -12.98
C ASP A 242 -9.43 32.84 -12.22
N VAL A 243 -8.56 31.94 -12.67
CA VAL A 243 -8.37 30.61 -12.09
C VAL A 243 -7.84 30.70 -10.66
N ASP A 244 -6.92 31.64 -10.39
CA ASP A 244 -6.29 31.77 -9.08
C ASP A 244 -7.33 32.22 -8.05
N ALA A 245 -8.18 33.17 -8.42
CA ALA A 245 -9.30 33.60 -7.60
C ALA A 245 -10.30 32.46 -7.32
N ALA A 246 -10.67 31.67 -8.33
CA ALA A 246 -11.60 30.55 -8.18
C ALA A 246 -11.04 29.46 -7.24
N VAL A 247 -9.74 29.14 -7.34
CA VAL A 247 -9.05 28.22 -6.43
C VAL A 247 -9.07 28.76 -5.00
N VAL A 248 -8.71 30.03 -4.79
CA VAL A 248 -8.67 30.63 -3.45
C VAL A 248 -10.04 30.63 -2.80
N THR A 249 -11.09 31.02 -3.52
CA THR A 249 -12.48 31.00 -3.02
C THR A 249 -12.92 29.59 -2.65
N THR A 250 -12.59 28.61 -3.50
CA THR A 250 -12.90 27.20 -3.25
C THR A 250 -12.22 26.67 -1.99
N LEU A 251 -10.93 26.94 -1.81
CA LEU A 251 -10.17 26.47 -0.65
C LEU A 251 -10.61 27.15 0.66
N ARG A 252 -10.98 28.44 0.62
CA ARG A 252 -11.51 29.16 1.79
C ARG A 252 -12.88 28.64 2.23
N GLY A 253 -13.75 28.32 1.29
CA GLY A 253 -15.08 27.77 1.57
C GLY A 253 -15.06 26.27 1.84
N THR A 254 -15.01 25.48 0.77
CA THR A 254 -15.07 24.01 0.84
C THR A 254 -13.89 23.42 1.58
N GLY A 255 -12.69 23.97 1.43
CA GLY A 255 -11.52 23.46 2.15
C GLY A 255 -11.70 23.50 3.68
N GLY A 256 -12.32 24.57 4.21
CA GLY A 256 -12.65 24.69 5.64
C GLY A 256 -13.65 23.63 6.10
N ALA A 257 -14.71 23.37 5.32
CA ALA A 257 -15.68 22.32 5.61
C ALA A 257 -15.03 20.92 5.59
N LEU A 258 -14.16 20.67 4.61
CA LEU A 258 -13.42 19.40 4.50
C LEU A 258 -12.47 19.18 5.68
N THR A 259 -11.87 20.23 6.24
CA THR A 259 -11.07 20.14 7.47
C THR A 259 -11.89 19.59 8.62
N GLY A 260 -13.16 19.98 8.77
CA GLY A 260 -14.05 19.45 9.79
C GLY A 260 -14.32 17.94 9.60
N THR A 261 -14.65 17.54 8.37
CA THR A 261 -14.87 16.13 8.03
C THR A 261 -13.61 15.27 8.22
N TRP A 262 -12.46 15.79 7.79
CA TRP A 262 -11.16 15.17 8.04
C TRP A 262 -10.93 14.99 9.54
N ALA A 263 -11.06 16.06 10.34
CA ALA A 263 -10.78 16.00 11.77
C ALA A 263 -11.67 14.99 12.48
N THR A 264 -12.98 15.00 12.22
CA THR A 264 -13.93 14.07 12.84
C THR A 264 -13.64 12.61 12.47
N THR A 265 -13.30 12.34 11.21
CA THR A 265 -13.06 10.97 10.72
C THR A 265 -11.67 10.46 11.13
N ALA A 266 -10.63 11.27 10.98
CA ALA A 266 -9.27 10.93 11.36
C ALA A 266 -9.14 10.75 12.88
N LEU A 267 -9.74 11.64 13.69
CA LEU A 267 -9.75 11.47 15.14
C LEU A 267 -10.62 10.28 15.57
N GLY A 268 -11.80 10.11 14.96
CA GLY A 268 -12.69 8.99 15.26
C GLY A 268 -12.04 7.63 14.99
N THR A 269 -11.35 7.48 13.85
CA THR A 269 -10.60 6.26 13.53
C THR A 269 -9.31 6.17 14.33
N GLY A 270 -8.69 7.30 14.65
CA GLY A 270 -7.47 7.39 15.47
C GLY A 270 -7.66 6.93 16.91
N VAL A 271 -8.88 6.98 17.45
CA VAL A 271 -9.20 6.41 18.79
C VAL A 271 -8.84 4.92 18.87
N LEU A 272 -8.86 4.18 17.76
CA LEU A 272 -8.48 2.76 17.74
C LEU A 272 -7.02 2.53 18.18
N VAL A 273 -6.15 3.55 18.15
CA VAL A 273 -4.79 3.49 18.71
C VAL A 273 -4.79 3.09 20.19
N LEU A 274 -5.85 3.42 20.93
CA LEU A 274 -6.02 3.07 22.34
C LEU A 274 -6.50 1.63 22.55
N ALA A 275 -6.72 0.86 21.48
CA ALA A 275 -7.16 -0.52 21.57
C ALA A 275 -6.09 -1.39 22.24
N ILE A 276 -6.55 -2.34 23.07
CA ILE A 276 -5.68 -3.32 23.75
C ILE A 276 -5.01 -4.24 22.72
N THR A 277 -5.72 -4.57 21.63
CA THR A 277 -5.21 -5.43 20.57
C THR A 277 -4.32 -4.63 19.61
N PRO A 278 -3.01 -4.94 19.48
CA PRO A 278 -2.08 -4.15 18.66
C PRO A 278 -2.51 -4.01 17.19
N ILE A 279 -3.15 -5.04 16.63
CA ILE A 279 -3.65 -5.04 15.25
C ILE A 279 -4.68 -3.91 15.04
N LEU A 280 -5.58 -3.69 15.99
CA LEU A 280 -6.57 -2.61 15.90
C LEU A 280 -5.91 -1.25 16.07
N GLY A 281 -4.91 -1.14 16.94
CA GLY A 281 -4.14 0.09 17.12
C GLY A 281 -3.40 0.52 15.85
N GLN A 282 -2.71 -0.43 15.20
CA GLN A 282 -2.04 -0.18 13.92
C GLN A 282 -3.03 0.17 12.80
N PHE A 283 -4.16 -0.53 12.73
CA PHE A 283 -5.22 -0.21 11.77
C PHE A 283 -5.75 1.21 11.96
N GLY A 284 -6.03 1.61 13.20
CA GLY A 284 -6.49 2.96 13.54
C GLY A 284 -5.49 4.03 13.15
N LEU A 285 -4.22 3.86 13.52
CA LEU A 285 -3.14 4.79 13.19
C LEU A 285 -2.97 4.96 11.68
N LEU A 286 -2.89 3.84 10.96
CA LEU A 286 -2.61 3.84 9.54
C LEU A 286 -3.81 4.36 8.73
N THR A 287 -5.03 4.09 9.17
CA THR A 287 -6.24 4.66 8.56
C THR A 287 -6.34 6.15 8.83
N ALA A 288 -6.07 6.63 10.06
CA ALA A 288 -6.04 8.06 10.35
C ALA A 288 -4.97 8.80 9.53
N ALA A 289 -3.79 8.19 9.35
CA ALA A 289 -2.74 8.70 8.48
C ALA A 289 -3.19 8.74 7.02
N SER A 290 -3.87 7.70 6.53
CA SER A 290 -4.34 7.65 5.14
C SER A 290 -5.41 8.68 4.84
N ILE A 291 -6.38 8.87 5.74
CA ILE A 291 -7.40 9.92 5.67
C ILE A 291 -6.73 11.29 5.59
N THR A 292 -5.70 11.49 6.42
CA THR A 292 -4.94 12.75 6.45
C THR A 292 -4.18 12.98 5.14
N LEU A 293 -3.52 11.96 4.60
CA LEU A 293 -2.84 12.06 3.30
C LEU A 293 -3.81 12.34 2.15
N ALA A 294 -4.98 11.70 2.14
CA ALA A 294 -6.02 11.94 1.15
C ALA A 294 -6.56 13.38 1.21
N TYR A 295 -6.80 13.90 2.41
CA TYR A 295 -7.20 15.29 2.64
C TYR A 295 -6.11 16.28 2.22
N LEU A 296 -4.85 16.05 2.61
CA LEU A 296 -3.75 16.93 2.23
C LEU A 296 -3.53 16.91 0.71
N ALA A 297 -3.62 15.76 0.06
CA ALA A 297 -3.52 15.66 -1.39
C ALA A 297 -4.64 16.43 -2.09
N SER A 298 -5.87 16.39 -1.57
CA SER A 298 -6.98 17.15 -2.16
C SER A 298 -6.81 18.66 -2.04
N LEU A 299 -6.12 19.17 -1.02
CA LEU A 299 -5.89 20.61 -0.86
C LEU A 299 -4.57 21.10 -1.49
N ILE A 300 -3.56 20.24 -1.61
CA ILE A 300 -2.22 20.64 -2.08
C ILE A 300 -2.00 20.24 -3.54
N VAL A 301 -2.42 19.03 -3.93
CA VAL A 301 -2.14 18.47 -5.26
C VAL A 301 -3.25 18.80 -6.25
N LEU A 302 -4.51 18.88 -5.80
CA LEU A 302 -5.63 19.17 -6.70
C LEU A 302 -5.58 20.60 -7.28
N PRO A 303 -5.30 21.68 -6.54
CA PRO A 303 -5.28 23.02 -7.13
C PRO A 303 -4.32 23.17 -8.32
N PRO A 304 -3.03 22.77 -8.24
CA PRO A 304 -2.15 22.84 -9.40
C PRO A 304 -2.60 21.89 -10.53
N ALA A 305 -3.20 20.74 -10.20
CA ALA A 305 -3.76 19.84 -11.21
C ALA A 305 -4.94 20.50 -11.98
N LEU A 306 -5.79 21.25 -11.29
CA LEU A 306 -6.88 22.04 -11.89
C LEU A 306 -6.34 23.18 -12.76
N VAL A 307 -5.30 23.90 -12.32
CA VAL A 307 -4.65 24.95 -13.13
C VAL A 307 -4.09 24.37 -14.43
N VAL A 308 -3.38 23.24 -14.35
CA VAL A 308 -2.86 22.54 -15.53
C VAL A 308 -3.99 22.07 -16.44
N TRP A 309 -5.07 21.54 -15.86
CA TRP A 309 -6.24 21.11 -16.63
C TRP A 309 -6.87 22.27 -17.41
N VAL A 310 -7.11 23.43 -16.77
CA VAL A 310 -7.63 24.61 -17.46
C VAL A 310 -6.69 25.04 -18.58
N ALA A 311 -5.38 25.11 -18.32
CA ALA A 311 -4.40 25.54 -19.30
C ALA A 311 -4.38 24.65 -20.56
N VAL A 312 -4.44 23.33 -20.38
CA VAL A 312 -4.36 22.35 -21.47
C VAL A 312 -5.70 22.17 -22.18
N VAL A 313 -6.79 22.03 -21.45
CA VAL A 313 -8.11 21.69 -22.00
C VAL A 313 -8.84 22.91 -22.54
N GLU A 314 -8.77 24.06 -21.86
CA GLU A 314 -9.32 25.32 -22.35
C GLU A 314 -8.36 26.10 -23.26
N ARG A 315 -7.19 25.50 -23.58
CA ARG A 315 -6.16 26.07 -24.47
C ARG A 315 -5.68 27.46 -24.07
N ARG A 316 -5.40 27.67 -22.77
CA ARG A 316 -4.78 28.90 -22.25
C ARG A 316 -3.35 28.63 -21.76
N PRO A 317 -2.36 28.53 -22.67
CA PRO A 317 -0.98 28.20 -22.32
C PRO A 317 -0.30 29.26 -21.42
N GLY A 318 -0.81 30.50 -21.39
CA GLY A 318 -0.36 31.58 -20.50
C GLY A 318 -0.42 31.25 -19.00
N LEU A 319 -1.28 30.31 -18.60
CA LEU A 319 -1.42 29.87 -17.20
C LEU A 319 -0.34 28.87 -16.76
N LEU A 320 0.39 28.25 -17.69
CA LEU A 320 1.52 27.39 -17.35
C LEU A 320 2.70 28.24 -16.90
N PHE A 321 3.57 27.69 -16.03
CA PHE A 321 4.76 28.39 -15.53
C PHE A 321 5.58 29.07 -16.65
N VAL A 322 5.66 28.45 -17.83
CA VAL A 322 6.31 29.00 -19.02
C VAL A 322 5.55 30.20 -19.61
N GLY A 323 4.22 30.16 -19.63
CA GLY A 323 3.38 31.27 -20.07
C GLY A 323 3.47 32.49 -19.15
N ARG A 324 3.42 32.27 -17.82
CA ARG A 324 3.63 33.34 -16.83
C ARG A 324 5.03 33.94 -16.88
N PHE A 325 6.06 33.12 -17.15
CA PHE A 325 7.43 33.60 -17.31
C PHE A 325 7.60 34.45 -18.59
N LEU A 326 6.95 34.05 -19.69
CA LEU A 326 6.96 34.81 -20.94
C LEU A 326 6.14 36.11 -20.84
N ASP A 327 4.96 36.09 -20.20
CA ASP A 327 4.20 37.32 -19.90
C ASP A 327 4.99 38.27 -19.00
N ALA A 328 5.67 37.74 -17.98
CA ALA A 328 6.54 38.55 -17.12
C ALA A 328 7.75 39.12 -17.87
N ALA A 329 8.30 38.39 -18.85
CA ALA A 329 9.37 38.87 -19.71
C ALA A 329 8.89 39.94 -20.71
N ASP A 330 7.68 39.80 -21.25
CA ASP A 330 7.05 40.79 -22.13
C ASP A 330 6.76 42.10 -21.38
N VAL A 331 6.28 42.02 -20.13
CA VAL A 331 6.07 43.19 -19.26
C VAL A 331 7.38 43.92 -18.93
N ILE A 332 8.49 43.19 -18.81
CA ILE A 332 9.82 43.81 -18.62
C ILE A 332 10.30 44.49 -19.92
N SER A 333 9.93 43.96 -21.09
CA SER A 333 10.31 44.56 -22.38
C SER A 333 9.49 45.80 -22.77
N THR A 334 8.33 46.02 -22.16
CA THR A 334 7.44 47.16 -22.47
C THR A 334 7.68 48.40 -21.61
N ASP A 335 8.47 48.32 -20.54
CA ASP A 335 8.76 49.46 -19.65
C ASP A 335 9.99 50.30 -20.09
N GLU A 336 10.66 49.91 -21.19
CA GLU A 336 11.84 50.63 -21.72
C GLU A 336 11.51 51.66 -22.81
N GLY A 337 10.22 51.95 -23.06
CA GLY A 337 9.80 52.65 -24.27
C GLY A 337 8.60 53.58 -24.14
N ASP A 338 8.39 54.28 -23.02
CA ASP A 338 7.56 55.50 -23.06
C ASP A 338 7.92 56.47 -21.92
N ALA A 339 8.89 57.34 -22.19
CA ALA A 339 9.12 58.51 -21.36
C ALA A 339 7.99 59.51 -21.65
N PRO A 340 7.17 59.93 -20.66
CA PRO A 340 6.11 60.88 -20.92
C PRO A 340 6.72 62.25 -21.24
N ASP A 341 6.46 62.69 -22.47
CA ASP A 341 6.72 64.02 -22.98
C ASP A 341 6.01 65.05 -22.07
N ARG A 342 6.80 65.85 -21.34
CA ARG A 342 6.29 66.88 -20.43
C ARG A 342 5.81 68.07 -21.26
N ALA A 343 4.55 68.00 -21.71
CA ALA A 343 3.82 69.14 -22.22
C ALA A 343 3.38 70.06 -21.08
N ARG A 344 4.12 71.17 -20.97
CA ARG A 344 3.74 72.51 -20.53
C ARG A 344 2.23 72.79 -20.50
N THR A 345 1.68 73.12 -19.33
CA THR A 345 0.49 73.97 -19.22
C THR A 345 0.68 75.02 -18.15
N ASP A 346 0.33 76.25 -18.54
CA ASP A 346 0.56 77.49 -17.83
C ASP A 346 -0.42 77.67 -16.66
N GLY A 347 0.02 78.46 -15.68
CA GLY A 347 -0.78 78.85 -14.54
C GLY A 347 -1.99 79.70 -14.92
N GLY A 348 -3.11 79.42 -14.27
CA GLY A 348 -4.33 80.23 -14.29
C GLY A 348 -5.02 80.11 -12.94
N THR A 349 -4.82 81.13 -12.11
CA THR A 349 -5.63 81.43 -10.93
C THR A 349 -7.06 81.71 -11.35
N ASP A 350 -8.05 81.16 -10.65
CA ASP A 350 -9.20 81.95 -10.21
C ASP A 350 -9.89 81.29 -9.02
N ALA A 351 -10.17 82.15 -8.05
CA ALA A 351 -10.88 81.86 -6.82
C ALA A 351 -12.38 82.10 -7.02
N SER A 352 -13.21 81.24 -6.44
CA SER A 352 -14.51 81.66 -5.92
C SER A 352 -15.00 80.69 -4.86
N ALA A 353 -15.30 81.26 -3.69
CA ALA A 353 -15.83 80.66 -2.49
C ALA A 353 -17.29 80.19 -2.66
N GLY A 354 -17.73 79.30 -1.76
CA GLY A 354 -19.14 78.90 -1.64
C GLY A 354 -19.37 77.84 -0.57
N ASP A 355 -19.49 78.30 0.67
CA ASP A 355 -20.18 77.79 1.87
C ASP A 355 -20.48 76.30 2.10
N ALA A 356 -19.98 75.86 3.26
CA ALA A 356 -20.62 75.10 4.34
C ALA A 356 -21.98 74.43 4.09
N ASP A 357 -22.05 73.11 4.34
CA ASP A 357 -22.98 72.62 5.36
C ASP A 357 -22.50 71.32 6.03
N SER A 358 -22.87 71.26 7.30
CA SER A 358 -22.70 70.24 8.31
C SER A 358 -23.48 68.94 8.03
N GLY A 359 -22.96 67.81 8.49
CA GLY A 359 -23.66 66.53 8.42
C GLY A 359 -22.76 65.36 8.81
N GLY A 360 -22.49 65.22 10.11
CA GLY A 360 -21.96 63.97 10.63
C GLY A 360 -23.10 62.99 10.79
N ASP A 361 -23.00 61.82 10.15
CA ASP A 361 -23.87 60.68 10.45
C ASP A 361 -23.02 59.45 10.75
N ALA A 362 -23.31 58.92 11.93
CA ALA A 362 -22.69 57.78 12.54
C ALA A 362 -23.08 56.47 11.83
N PHE A 363 -22.16 55.52 11.90
CA PHE A 363 -22.29 54.15 11.45
C PHE A 363 -23.45 53.43 12.19
N GLU A 364 -24.57 53.21 11.49
CA GLU A 364 -25.75 52.50 12.00
C GLU A 364 -25.65 51.00 11.69
N TRP A 365 -25.62 50.16 12.73
CA TRP A 365 -25.64 48.70 12.58
C TRP A 365 -27.05 48.24 12.19
N GLN A 366 -27.21 47.80 10.94
CA GLN A 366 -28.44 47.18 10.46
C GLN A 366 -28.57 45.76 11.03
N THR A 367 -29.44 45.56 12.01
CA THR A 367 -29.83 44.23 12.51
C THR A 367 -30.83 43.59 11.54
N ASP A 368 -30.44 42.46 10.94
CA ASP A 368 -31.26 41.63 10.05
C ASP A 368 -32.53 41.10 10.76
N PRO A 369 -33.71 41.00 10.11
CA PRO A 369 -34.91 40.46 10.71
C PRO A 369 -34.79 38.95 10.96
N ARG A 370 -35.31 38.48 12.09
CA ARG A 370 -35.35 37.05 12.45
C ARG A 370 -36.02 36.20 11.36
N PRO A 371 -35.52 34.98 11.07
CA PRO A 371 -36.23 34.06 10.19
C PRO A 371 -37.55 33.59 10.82
N PRO A 372 -38.59 33.31 10.02
CA PRO A 372 -39.87 32.80 10.52
C PRO A 372 -39.71 31.41 11.15
N ALA A 373 -40.50 31.16 12.21
CA ALA A 373 -40.48 29.91 12.95
C ALA A 373 -40.88 28.71 12.06
N GLU A 374 -40.12 27.61 12.17
CA GLU A 374 -40.38 26.35 11.46
C GLU A 374 -41.74 25.74 11.88
N ASP A 375 -42.51 25.32 10.87
CA ASP A 375 -43.75 24.56 11.02
C ASP A 375 -43.43 23.08 11.38
N PRO A 376 -43.89 22.57 12.54
CA PRO A 376 -43.60 21.21 12.99
C PRO A 376 -44.31 20.11 12.17
N SER A 377 -45.08 20.43 11.13
CA SER A 377 -45.77 19.45 10.29
C SER A 377 -44.92 18.82 9.16
N GLN A 378 -43.70 19.33 8.90
CA GLN A 378 -42.84 18.82 7.81
C GLN A 378 -41.86 17.71 8.20
N LYS A 379 -41.99 17.09 9.37
CA LYS A 379 -41.25 15.86 9.70
C LYS A 379 -42.18 14.65 9.69
N ARG A 380 -42.26 13.98 8.54
CA ARG A 380 -42.63 12.56 8.43
C ARG A 380 -41.86 11.88 7.33
#